data_AF-A0A536NQX0-F1
#
_entry.id   AF-A0A536NQX0-F1
#
_cell.length_a   1.000
_cell.length_b   1.000
_cell.length_c   1.000
_cell.angle_alpha   90.00
_cell.angle_beta   90.00
_cell.angle_gamma   90.00
#
_symmetry.space_group_name_H-M   'P 1'
#
loop_
_entity.id
_entity.type
_entity.pdbx_description
1 polymer ?
#
loop_
_entity_poly.entity_id
_entity_poly.type
_entity_poly.pdbx_seq_one_letter_code
_entity_poly.pdbx_strand_id
1 'polypeptide(L)'
;ATAEVLKDGWFYTGDIGEIDGDGFLKITDRKKSLFKTAGGKYVAPQQLEHALLSDPLVARSVIVGEGKPFVTALIVPDWDTARKQGMDETAVKARIQNTVDSVNAHLGQWETIK
;
A
#
# COMPACT_ATOMS: atom_id res chain seq x y z
N ALA A 1 -21.97 6.85 17.89
CA ALA A 1 -21.48 5.95 16.83
C ALA A 1 -22.44 5.86 15.63
N THR A 2 -23.76 5.74 15.81
CA THR A 2 -24.73 5.50 14.71
C THR A 2 -25.11 6.74 13.88
N ALA A 3 -25.04 7.95 14.46
CA ALA A 3 -25.45 9.18 13.78
C ALA A 3 -24.41 9.74 12.79
N GLU A 4 -23.13 9.35 12.90
CA GLU A 4 -22.06 9.89 12.03
C GLU A 4 -22.00 9.20 10.65
N VAL A 5 -22.59 8.01 10.52
CA VAL A 5 -22.54 7.17 9.31
C VAL A 5 -23.82 7.22 8.48
N LEU A 6 -24.91 7.74 9.03
CA LEU A 6 -26.17 7.97 8.31
C LEU A 6 -26.31 9.46 8.02
N LYS A 7 -26.15 9.87 6.77
CA LYS A 7 -26.53 11.23 6.34
C LYS A 7 -27.59 11.14 5.27
N ASP A 8 -28.64 11.96 5.41
CA ASP A 8 -29.73 12.07 4.45
C ASP A 8 -30.38 10.71 4.07
N GLY A 9 -30.42 9.77 5.03
CA GLY A 9 -30.98 8.42 4.82
C GLY A 9 -30.03 7.41 4.17
N TRP A 10 -28.81 7.82 3.82
CA TRP A 10 -27.79 6.97 3.21
C TRP A 10 -26.72 6.55 4.21
N PHE A 11 -26.28 5.29 4.12
CA PHE A 11 -25.17 4.76 4.91
C PHE A 11 -23.84 5.01 4.19
N TYR A 12 -22.99 5.82 4.80
CA TYR A 12 -21.66 6.15 4.29
C TYR A 12 -20.70 5.03 4.70
N THR A 13 -20.51 4.04 3.82
CA THR A 13 -19.64 2.87 4.08
C THR A 13 -18.19 3.27 4.41
N GLY A 14 -17.78 4.43 3.89
CA GLY A 14 -16.42 4.92 3.98
C GLY A 14 -15.51 4.31 2.91
N ASP A 15 -16.06 3.61 1.93
CA ASP A 15 -15.32 3.11 0.77
C ASP A 15 -15.33 4.15 -0.35
N ILE A 16 -14.22 4.23 -1.08
CA ILE A 16 -14.04 5.06 -2.27
C ILE A 16 -14.08 4.10 -3.46
N GLY A 17 -14.80 4.47 -4.51
CA GLY A 17 -14.88 3.70 -5.72
C GLY A 17 -15.19 4.55 -6.93
N GLU A 18 -14.96 3.97 -8.10
CA GLU A 18 -15.23 4.57 -9.40
C GLU A 18 -16.28 3.73 -10.12
N ILE A 19 -17.20 4.40 -10.84
CA ILE A 19 -18.14 3.72 -11.72
C ILE A 19 -17.51 3.67 -13.11
N ASP A 20 -17.37 2.47 -13.67
CA ASP A 20 -16.82 2.30 -15.00
C ASP A 20 -17.83 2.64 -16.12
N GLY A 21 -17.38 2.58 -17.38
CA GLY A 21 -18.19 2.90 -18.54
C GLY A 21 -19.41 1.98 -18.76
N ASP A 22 -19.43 0.82 -18.12
CA ASP A 22 -20.51 -0.17 -18.19
C ASP A 22 -21.45 -0.10 -16.97
N GLY A 23 -21.19 0.83 -16.04
CA GLY A 23 -22.03 1.08 -14.87
C GLY A 23 -21.71 0.22 -13.64
N PHE A 24 -20.57 -0.49 -13.63
CA PHE A 24 -20.14 -1.26 -12.48
C PHE A 24 -19.32 -0.42 -11.50
N LEU A 25 -19.55 -0.62 -10.21
CA LEU A 25 -18.80 0.03 -9.14
C LEU A 25 -17.52 -0.77 -8.83
N LYS A 26 -16.36 -0.15 -9.02
CA LYS A 26 -15.07 -0.66 -8.58
C LYS A 26 -14.64 0.02 -7.29
N ILE A 27 -14.53 -0.74 -6.19
CA ILE A 27 -14.00 -0.23 -4.93
C ILE A 27 -12.48 -0.07 -5.07
N THR A 28 -11.98 1.14 -4.81
CA THR A 28 -10.58 1.51 -4.97
C THR A 28 -9.88 1.77 -3.64
N ASP A 29 -10.60 2.23 -2.61
CA ASP A 29 -9.99 2.58 -1.33
C ASP A 29 -11.01 2.66 -0.18
N ARG A 30 -10.53 3.00 1.02
CA ARG A 30 -11.32 3.35 2.20
C ARG A 30 -10.92 4.72 2.73
N LYS A 31 -11.88 5.65 2.81
CA LYS A 31 -11.72 7.06 3.21
C LYS A 31 -11.00 7.30 4.54
N LYS A 32 -11.02 6.33 5.48
CA LYS A 32 -10.31 6.41 6.77
C LYS A 32 -8.96 5.68 6.80
N SER A 33 -8.57 4.99 5.73
CA SER A 33 -7.31 4.23 5.64
C SER A 33 -6.18 5.01 4.96
N LEU A 34 -6.47 6.16 4.35
CA LEU A 34 -5.48 7.06 3.80
C LEU A 34 -4.76 7.83 4.91
N PHE A 35 -3.44 7.97 4.82
CA PHE A 35 -2.70 8.91 5.65
C PHE A 35 -2.17 10.09 4.82
N LYS A 36 -1.88 11.19 5.50
CA LYS A 36 -1.36 12.41 4.88
C LYS A 36 0.14 12.57 5.20
N THR A 37 0.94 12.76 4.18
CA THR A 37 2.37 13.12 4.33
C THR A 37 2.53 14.56 4.79
N ALA A 38 3.71 14.95 5.27
CA ALA A 38 4.04 16.34 5.62
C ALA A 38 3.86 17.30 4.42
N GLY A 39 4.05 16.80 3.19
CA GLY A 39 3.82 17.54 1.95
C GLY A 39 2.35 17.71 1.58
N GLY A 40 1.43 17.21 2.43
CA GLY A 40 0.00 17.35 2.27
C GLY A 40 -0.64 16.44 1.23
N LYS A 41 0.10 15.45 0.72
CA LYS A 41 -0.40 14.44 -0.22
C LYS A 41 -0.98 13.25 0.54
N TYR A 42 -2.03 12.66 -0.01
CA TYR A 42 -2.64 11.44 0.51
C TYR A 42 -1.92 10.22 -0.07
N VAL A 43 -1.77 9.19 0.75
CA VAL A 43 -1.16 7.91 0.38
C VAL A 43 -2.09 6.79 0.81
N ALA A 44 -2.28 5.83 -0.10
CA ALA A 44 -3.07 4.62 0.13
C ALA A 44 -2.14 3.46 0.54
N PRO A 45 -1.95 3.18 1.85
CA PRO A 45 -1.00 2.16 2.29
C PRO A 45 -1.36 0.76 1.75
N GLN A 46 -2.64 0.39 1.74
CA GLN A 46 -3.06 -0.95 1.28
C GLN A 46 -2.67 -1.25 -0.17
N GLN A 47 -2.78 -0.26 -1.07
CA GLN A 47 -2.40 -0.43 -2.47
C GLN A 47 -0.90 -0.73 -2.59
N LEU A 48 -0.08 0.01 -1.85
CA LEU A 48 1.38 -0.18 -1.82
C LEU A 48 1.76 -1.51 -1.16
N GLU A 49 1.12 -1.88 -0.05
CA GLU A 49 1.35 -3.15 0.65
C GLU A 49 1.00 -4.35 -0.24
N HIS A 50 -0.15 -4.30 -0.93
CA HIS A 50 -0.55 -5.33 -1.88
C HIS A 50 0.42 -5.42 -3.07
N ALA A 51 0.93 -4.29 -3.56
CA ALA A 51 1.91 -4.29 -4.64
C ALA A 51 3.23 -4.96 -4.21
N LEU A 52 3.70 -4.73 -2.98
CA LEU A 52 4.89 -5.40 -2.44
C LEU A 52 4.68 -6.90 -2.24
N LEU A 53 3.48 -7.31 -1.80
CA LEU A 53 3.09 -8.72 -1.63
C LEU A 53 2.99 -9.50 -2.95
N SER A 54 3.11 -8.84 -4.11
CA SER A 54 3.22 -9.54 -5.40
C SER A 54 4.53 -10.32 -5.54
N ASP A 55 5.56 -9.97 -4.77
CA ASP A 55 6.80 -10.76 -4.71
C ASP A 55 6.68 -11.86 -3.65
N PRO A 56 6.84 -13.15 -4.01
CA PRO A 56 6.79 -14.26 -3.06
C PRO A 56 7.83 -14.17 -1.93
N LEU A 57 8.88 -13.37 -2.09
CA LEU A 57 9.87 -13.15 -1.05
C LEU A 57 9.38 -12.18 0.04
N VAL A 58 8.28 -11.45 -0.18
CA VAL A 58 7.69 -10.53 0.81
C VAL A 58 6.58 -11.27 1.55
N ALA A 59 6.83 -11.65 2.81
CA ALA A 59 5.81 -12.29 3.64
C ALA A 59 4.79 -11.28 4.19
N ARG A 60 5.27 -10.09 4.58
CA ARG A 60 4.45 -8.97 5.06
C ARG A 60 5.12 -7.64 4.74
N SER A 61 4.29 -6.61 4.56
CA SER A 61 4.74 -5.22 4.45
C SER A 61 3.80 -4.31 5.22
N VAL A 62 4.35 -3.28 5.85
CA VAL A 62 3.58 -2.18 6.46
C VAL A 62 4.12 -0.86 5.94
N ILE A 63 3.23 0.00 5.46
CA ILE A 63 3.59 1.32 4.94
C ILE A 63 3.46 2.38 6.03
N VAL A 64 4.51 3.19 6.19
CA VAL A 64 4.62 4.22 7.22
C VAL A 64 5.04 5.53 6.57
N GLY A 65 4.34 6.62 6.87
CA GLY A 65 4.70 7.93 6.33
C GLY A 65 3.84 9.09 6.84
N GLU A 66 2.98 8.84 7.82
CA GLU A 66 2.08 9.87 8.34
C GLU A 66 2.86 11.04 8.95
N GLY A 67 2.59 12.25 8.47
CA GLY A 67 3.30 13.46 8.90
C GLY A 67 4.80 13.49 8.53
N LYS A 68 5.27 12.56 7.68
CA LYS A 68 6.65 12.53 7.19
C LYS A 68 6.76 13.09 5.77
N PRO A 69 7.93 13.62 5.37
CA PRO A 69 8.13 14.13 4.00
C PRO A 69 8.31 13.02 2.96
N PHE A 70 8.26 11.75 3.37
CA PHE A 70 8.42 10.58 2.53
C PHE A 70 7.62 9.40 3.10
N VAL A 71 7.45 8.37 2.28
CA VAL A 71 6.84 7.08 2.62
C VAL A 71 7.96 6.06 2.76
N THR A 72 7.86 5.16 3.75
CA THR A 72 8.79 4.06 4.00
C THR A 72 8.01 2.77 4.22
N ALA A 73 8.62 1.63 3.93
CA ALA A 73 8.03 0.32 4.14
C ALA A 73 8.83 -0.48 5.18
N LEU A 74 8.14 -1.09 6.14
CA LEU A 74 8.69 -2.17 6.96
C LEU A 74 8.35 -3.50 6.28
N ILE A 75 9.36 -4.22 5.82
CA ILE A 75 9.19 -5.46 5.05
C ILE A 75 9.72 -6.65 5.86
N VAL A 76 8.92 -7.71 5.96
CA VAL A 76 9.31 -8.99 6.53
C VAL A 76 9.52 -9.97 5.37
N PRO A 77 10.75 -10.46 5.14
CA PRO A 77 11.01 -11.47 4.13
C PRO A 77 10.37 -12.81 4.48
N ASP A 78 9.97 -13.57 3.47
CA ASP A 78 9.72 -15.00 3.60
C ASP A 78 11.06 -15.74 3.63
N TRP A 79 11.52 -16.04 4.84
CA TRP A 79 12.78 -16.74 5.06
C TRP A 79 12.77 -18.21 4.63
N ASP A 80 11.60 -18.86 4.57
CA ASP A 80 11.52 -20.23 4.08
C ASP A 80 11.71 -20.27 2.56
N THR A 81 11.08 -19.33 1.85
CA THR A 81 11.29 -19.12 0.42
C THR A 81 12.75 -18.74 0.13
N ALA A 82 13.34 -17.82 0.91
CA ALA A 82 14.74 -17.43 0.78
C ALA A 82 15.69 -18.63 0.93
N ARG A 83 15.49 -19.46 1.97
CA ARG A 83 16.31 -20.66 2.22
C ARG A 83 16.17 -21.69 1.12
N LYS A 84 14.95 -21.96 0.62
CA LYS A 84 14.70 -22.89 -0.50
C LYS A 84 15.42 -22.45 -1.77
N GLN A 85 15.57 -21.14 -1.97
CA GLN A 85 16.28 -20.56 -3.10
C GLN A 85 17.79 -20.37 -2.84
N GLY A 86 18.30 -20.78 -1.66
CA GLY A 86 19.71 -20.65 -1.31
C GLY A 86 20.18 -19.20 -1.14
N MET A 87 19.27 -18.27 -0.84
CA MET A 87 19.59 -16.85 -0.70
C MET A 87 20.20 -16.56 0.67
N ASP A 88 21.29 -15.79 0.67
CA ASP A 88 21.82 -15.17 1.89
C ASP A 88 21.10 -13.84 2.18
N GLU A 89 21.43 -13.21 3.31
CA GLU A 89 20.80 -11.95 3.72
C GLU A 89 21.03 -10.82 2.69
N THR A 90 22.19 -10.80 2.04
CA THR A 90 22.54 -9.80 1.03
C THR A 90 21.66 -9.96 -0.22
N ALA A 91 21.50 -11.19 -0.69
CA ALA A 91 20.65 -11.51 -1.83
C ALA A 91 19.17 -11.23 -1.52
N VAL A 92 18.70 -11.52 -0.31
CA VAL A 92 17.34 -11.19 0.13
C VAL A 92 17.11 -9.68 0.10
N LYS A 93 18.05 -8.89 0.68
CA LYS A 93 17.96 -7.42 0.65
C LYS A 93 17.95 -6.88 -0.78
N ALA A 94 18.83 -7.37 -1.64
CA ALA A 94 18.90 -6.94 -3.04
C ALA A 94 17.61 -7.28 -3.81
N ARG A 95 17.04 -8.46 -3.59
CA ARG A 95 15.78 -8.86 -4.23
C ARG A 95 14.62 -7.98 -3.77
N ILE A 96 14.49 -7.73 -2.46
CA ILE A 96 13.46 -6.85 -1.92
C ILE A 96 13.63 -5.42 -2.44
N GLN A 97 14.86 -4.92 -2.55
CA GLN A 97 15.12 -3.61 -3.13
C GLN A 97 14.63 -3.52 -4.58
N ASN A 98 14.91 -4.53 -5.40
CA ASN A 98 14.40 -4.59 -6.77
C ASN A 98 12.86 -4.59 -6.82
N THR A 99 12.20 -5.26 -5.88
CA THR A 99 10.73 -5.24 -5.74
C THR A 99 10.24 -3.83 -5.42
N VAL A 100 10.86 -3.15 -4.46
CA VAL A 100 10.54 -1.77 -4.09
C VAL A 100 10.73 -0.83 -5.28
N ASP A 101 11.83 -0.97 -6.02
CA ASP A 101 12.13 -0.16 -7.20
C ASP A 101 11.09 -0.38 -8.31
N SER A 102 10.68 -1.64 -8.52
CA SER A 102 9.63 -1.98 -9.50
C SER A 102 8.27 -1.42 -9.11
N VAL A 103 7.93 -1.41 -7.82
CA VAL A 103 6.69 -0.78 -7.33
C VAL A 103 6.78 0.74 -7.53
N ASN A 104 7.89 1.36 -7.12
CA ASN A 104 8.13 2.80 -7.26
C ASN A 104 8.07 3.30 -8.71
N ALA A 105 8.46 2.49 -9.69
CA ALA A 105 8.39 2.86 -11.11
C ALA A 105 6.97 3.19 -11.60
N HIS A 106 5.93 2.73 -10.89
CA HIS A 106 4.52 2.96 -11.24
C HIS A 106 3.86 4.05 -10.37
N LEU A 107 4.62 4.70 -9.48
CA LEU A 107 4.09 5.65 -8.50
C LEU A 107 4.43 7.10 -8.82
N GLY A 108 3.58 8.02 -8.37
CA GLY A 108 3.93 9.44 -8.31
C GLY A 108 5.06 9.68 -7.31
N GLN A 109 5.87 10.71 -7.54
CA GLN A 109 7.06 11.02 -6.73
C GLN A 109 6.77 11.07 -5.21
N TRP A 110 5.57 11.51 -4.83
CA TRP A 110 5.14 11.67 -3.43
C TRP A 110 4.72 10.37 -2.73
N GLU A 111 4.54 9.25 -3.46
CA GLU A 111 4.14 7.94 -2.91
C GLU A 111 5.29 6.92 -2.97
N THR A 112 6.43 7.32 -3.54
CA THR A 112 7.62 6.45 -3.63
C THR A 112 8.13 6.07 -2.25
N ILE A 113 8.40 4.77 -2.09
CA ILE A 113 8.93 4.16 -0.88
C ILE A 113 10.44 4.43 -0.83
N LYS A 114 10.90 5.02 0.27
CA LYS A 114 12.31 5.32 0.56
C LYS A 114 12.81 4.54 1.77
#